data_AF-A0A552EC60-F1
#
_entry.id   AF-A0A552EC60-F1
#
_cell.length_a   1.000
_cell.length_b   1.000
_cell.length_c   1.000
_cell.angle_alpha   90.00
_cell.angle_beta   90.00
_cell.angle_gamma   90.00
#
_symmetry.space_group_name_H-M   'P 1'
#
loop_
_entity.id
_entity.type
_entity.pdbx_description
1 polymer ?
#
loop_
_entity_poly.entity_id
_entity_poly.type
_entity_poly.pdbx_seq_one_letter_code
_entity_poly.pdbx_strand_id
1 'polypeptide(L)' 'NVWEWCEDNWHSTYENAPKDGSAWLTNDDDYQILRGGSWYFNPYYCRSAYRLNCNRRVNFNFKYGFRVVCGAGRTL' A
#
# COMPACT_ATOMS: atom_id res chain seq x y z
N ASN A 1 -14.92 -1.19 6.56
CA ASN A 1 -13.58 -1.61 6.10
C ASN A 1 -13.24 -0.89 4.80
N VAL A 2 -12.03 -0.38 4.63
CA VAL A 2 -11.60 0.47 3.50
C VAL A 2 -10.21 0.06 3.02
N TRP A 3 -9.88 0.36 1.77
CA TRP A 3 -8.52 0.16 1.26
C TRP A 3 -7.58 1.13 1.96
N GLU A 4 -6.36 0.71 2.23
CA GLU A 4 -5.42 1.50 3.03
C GLU A 4 -4.15 1.80 2.26
N TRP A 5 -3.78 3.09 2.23
CA TRP A 5 -2.55 3.56 1.62
C TRP A 5 -1.33 2.98 2.32
N CYS A 6 -0.36 2.55 1.51
CA CYS A 6 0.99 2.19 1.93
C CYS A 6 1.99 3.23 1.42
N GLU A 7 3.11 3.35 2.11
CA GLU A 7 4.19 4.27 1.75
C GLU A 7 4.89 3.87 0.43
N ASP A 8 4.88 2.56 0.11
CA ASP A 8 5.49 1.99 -1.09
C ASP A 8 4.94 2.58 -2.40
N ASN A 9 5.86 2.77 -3.34
CA ASN A 9 5.51 3.03 -4.73
C ASN A 9 5.11 1.73 -5.43
N TRP A 10 4.32 1.85 -6.50
CA TRP A 10 3.90 0.68 -7.27
C TRP A 10 5.08 0.02 -8.01
N HIS A 11 5.12 -1.31 -7.95
CA HIS A 11 6.03 -2.15 -8.70
C HIS A 11 5.25 -3.37 -9.20
N SER A 12 5.41 -3.76 -10.47
CA SER A 12 4.67 -4.89 -11.07
C SER A 12 5.08 -6.25 -10.48
N THR A 13 6.32 -6.37 -10.01
CA THR A 13 6.87 -7.58 -9.37
C THR A 13 7.39 -7.26 -7.96
N TYR A 14 7.93 -8.27 -7.29
CA TYR A 14 8.68 -8.14 -6.03
C TYR A 14 10.19 -8.32 -6.22
N GLU A 15 10.67 -8.27 -7.47
CA GLU A 15 12.09 -8.40 -7.76
C GLU A 15 12.86 -7.20 -7.20
N ASN A 16 13.86 -7.46 -6.35
CA ASN A 16 14.62 -6.44 -5.60
C ASN A 16 13.82 -5.68 -4.53
N ALA A 17 12.68 -6.20 -4.07
CA ALA A 17 11.95 -5.63 -2.94
C ALA A 17 12.84 -5.57 -1.68
N PRO A 18 12.77 -4.48 -0.89
CA PRO A 18 13.43 -4.40 0.40
C PRO A 18 13.04 -5.57 1.32
N LYS A 19 14.02 -6.13 2.04
CA LYS A 19 13.84 -7.26 2.95
C LYS A 19 13.89 -6.88 4.43
N ASP A 20 14.21 -5.63 4.70
CA ASP A 20 14.33 -5.04 6.05
C ASP A 20 13.02 -4.41 6.55
N GLY A 21 11.96 -4.44 5.73
CA GLY A 21 10.67 -3.84 6.05
C GLY A 21 10.59 -2.34 5.78
N SER A 22 11.63 -1.74 5.18
CA SER A 22 11.57 -0.36 4.69
C SER A 22 10.62 -0.23 3.50
N ALA A 23 10.07 0.97 3.31
CA ALA A 23 9.20 1.27 2.17
C ALA A 23 9.97 1.20 0.84
N TRP A 24 9.33 0.66 -0.20
CA TRP A 24 9.96 0.57 -1.51
C TRP A 24 9.70 1.82 -2.37
N LEU A 25 10.65 2.77 -2.32
CA LEU A 25 10.48 4.12 -2.87
C LEU A 25 11.21 4.38 -4.21
N THR A 26 11.85 3.38 -4.80
CA THR A 26 12.75 3.56 -5.94
C THR A 26 12.06 3.89 -7.27
N ASN A 27 10.76 3.66 -7.38
CA ASN A 27 9.99 3.98 -8.59
C ASN A 27 9.16 5.25 -8.38
N ASP A 28 9.55 6.41 -8.92
CA ASP A 28 8.79 7.67 -8.77
C ASP A 28 7.68 7.84 -9.83
N ASP A 29 7.04 6.73 -10.19
CA ASP A 29 5.78 6.77 -10.92
C ASP A 29 4.68 7.37 -10.02
N ASP A 30 3.67 7.99 -10.63
CA ASP A 30 2.57 8.62 -9.89
C ASP A 30 1.61 7.62 -9.20
N TYR A 31 2.01 6.36 -8.99
CA TYR A 31 1.19 5.30 -8.40
C TYR A 31 1.75 4.79 -7.07
N GLN A 32 0.87 4.74 -6.08
CA GLN A 32 1.12 4.13 -4.76
C GLN A 32 0.25 2.88 -4.56
N ILE A 33 0.55 2.13 -3.51
CA ILE A 33 -0.13 0.87 -3.20
C ILE A 33 -1.27 1.09 -2.20
N LEU A 34 -2.41 0.46 -2.48
CA LEU A 34 -3.52 0.24 -1.55
C LEU A 34 -3.61 -1.25 -1.18
N ARG A 35 -3.84 -1.56 0.10
CA ARG A 35 -4.02 -2.94 0.61
C ARG A 35 -5.29 -3.10 1.46
N GLY A 36 -5.67 -4.35 1.72
CA GLY A 36 -6.72 -4.74 2.69
C GLY A 36 -8.14 -4.91 2.13
N GLY A 37 -8.45 -4.37 0.96
CA GLY A 37 -9.80 -4.43 0.40
C GLY A 37 -10.73 -3.36 0.98
N SER A 38 -12.00 -3.35 0.58
CA SER A 38 -13.01 -2.47 1.19
C SER A 38 -14.40 -3.09 1.11
N TRP A 39 -15.38 -2.47 1.77
CA TRP A 39 -16.78 -2.90 1.74
C TRP A 39 -17.42 -2.89 0.35
N TYR A 40 -16.87 -2.11 -0.60
CA TYR A 40 -17.46 -1.89 -1.93
C TYR A 40 -16.99 -2.88 -3.00
N PHE A 41 -15.78 -3.42 -2.86
CA PHE A 41 -15.17 -4.25 -3.90
C PHE A 41 -15.50 -5.74 -3.75
N ASN A 42 -15.41 -6.48 -4.85
CA ASN A 42 -15.57 -7.93 -4.85
C ASN A 42 -14.58 -8.57 -3.84
N PRO A 43 -15.02 -9.54 -3.01
CA PRO A 43 -14.17 -10.23 -2.03
C PRO A 43 -12.89 -10.85 -2.62
N TYR A 44 -12.87 -11.17 -3.92
CA TYR A 44 -11.68 -11.59 -4.64
C TYR A 44 -10.50 -10.61 -4.46
N TYR A 45 -10.76 -9.31 -4.35
CA TYR A 45 -9.74 -8.29 -4.17
C TYR A 45 -9.29 -8.11 -2.71
N CYS A 46 -9.97 -8.71 -1.73
CA CYS A 46 -9.67 -8.56 -0.30
C CYS A 46 -8.62 -9.57 0.22
N ARG A 47 -7.88 -10.24 -0.67
CA ARG A 47 -6.81 -11.17 -0.27
C ARG A 47 -5.64 -10.41 0.34
N SER A 48 -4.99 -11.00 1.35
CA SER A 48 -3.82 -10.40 2.02
C SER A 48 -2.66 -10.05 1.06
N ALA A 49 -2.49 -10.83 -0.01
CA ALA A 49 -1.47 -10.62 -1.03
C ALA A 49 -1.88 -9.67 -2.17
N TYR A 50 -3.15 -9.23 -2.21
CA TYR A 50 -3.60 -8.34 -3.27
C TYR A 50 -3.02 -6.94 -3.09
N ARG A 51 -2.64 -6.31 -4.21
CA ARG A 51 -2.09 -4.96 -4.28
C ARG A 51 -2.88 -4.18 -5.33
N LEU A 52 -3.44 -3.05 -4.95
CA LEU A 52 -4.11 -2.14 -5.90
C LEU A 52 -3.19 -0.95 -6.16
N ASN A 53 -2.91 -0.65 -7.43
CA ASN A 53 -2.21 0.57 -7.80
C ASN A 53 -3.21 1.73 -7.90
N CYS A 54 -2.86 2.88 -7.33
CA CYS A 54 -3.74 4.05 -7.35
C CYS A 54 -2.91 5.32 -7.47
N ASN A 55 -3.41 6.31 -8.22
CA ASN A 55 -2.69 7.56 -8.43
C ASN A 55 -2.56 8.34 -7.11
N ARG A 56 -1.32 8.78 -6.81
CA ARG A 56 -0.86 9.36 -5.54
C ARG A 56 -1.58 10.64 -5.11
N ARG A 57 -2.15 11.43 -6.03
CA ARG A 57 -2.56 12.82 -5.72
C ARG A 57 -4.01 13.19 -6.05
N VAL A 58 -4.83 12.25 -6.53
CA VAL A 58 -6.14 12.62 -7.12
C VAL A 58 -7.31 11.77 -6.64
N ASN A 59 -7.07 10.75 -5.81
CA ASN A 59 -8.11 9.76 -5.48
C ASN A 59 -8.68 9.92 -4.07
N PHE A 60 -9.39 11.03 -3.82
CA PHE A 60 -10.27 11.17 -2.66
C PHE A 60 -11.51 10.31 -2.86
N ASN A 61 -11.40 9.02 -2.52
CA ASN A 61 -12.49 8.07 -2.63
C ASN A 61 -12.94 7.64 -1.24
N PHE A 62 -14.25 7.60 -0.99
CA PHE A 62 -14.86 7.19 0.28
C PHE A 62 -14.53 5.73 0.68
N LYS A 63 -13.98 4.93 -0.25
CA LYS A 63 -13.53 3.56 0.01
C LYS A 63 -12.04 3.46 0.34
N TYR A 64 -11.30 4.57 0.38
CA TYR A 64 -9.87 4.63 0.69
C TYR A 64 -9.63 5.33 2.03
N GLY A 65 -8.65 4.84 2.78
CA GLY A 65 -8.20 5.33 4.08
C GLY A 65 -6.72 5.02 4.27
N PHE A 66 -6.25 4.99 5.52
CA PHE A 66 -4.86 4.68 5.85
C PHE A 66 -4.77 4.14 7.28
N ARG A 67 -3.65 3.48 7.59
CA ARG A 67 -3.24 3.14 8.96
C ARG A 67 -1.92 3.82 9.25
N VAL A 68 -1.71 4.21 10.49
CA VAL A 68 -0.42 4.74 10.94
C VAL A 68 0.42 3.64 11.56
N VAL A 69 1.73 3.75 11.40
CA VAL A 69 2.72 2.90 12.06
C VAL A 69 3.65 3.79 12.87
N CYS A 70 4.07 3.30 14.05
CA CYS A 70 5.04 3.98 14.90
C CYS A 70 6.33 3.15 14.92
N GLY A 71 7.44 3.76 14.51
CA GLY A 71 8.75 3.12 14.60
C GLY A 71 9.21 3.06 16.06
N ALA A 72 9.23 1.85 16.64
CA ALA A 72 9.87 1.63 17.92
C ALA A 72 11.37 1.38 17.68
N GLY A 73 12.22 2.35 18.01
CA GLY A 73 13.67 2.13 18.02
C GLY A 73 14.01 1.04 19.03
N ARG A 74 14.61 -0.06 18.57
CA ARG A 74 15.23 -1.04 19.46
C ARG A 74 16.64 -0.57 19.76
N THR A 75 16.94 -0.28 21.02
CA THR A 75 18.31 -0.28 21.52
C THR A 75 18.84 -1.70 21.45
N LEU A 76 19.99 -1.89 20.78
CA LEU A 76 20.79 -3.10 20.83
C LEU A 76 21.56 -3.19 22.15
#